data_AF-A0A8T1Y2C3-F1
#
_entry.id   AF-A0A8T1Y2C3-F1
#
_cell.length_a   1.000
_cell.length_b   1.000
_cell.length_c   1.000
_cell.angle_alpha   90.00
_cell.angle_beta   90.00
_cell.angle_gamma   90.00
#
_symmetry.space_group_name_H-M   'P 1'
#
loop_
_entity.id
_entity.type
_entity.pdbx_description
1 polymer ?
#
loop_
_entity_poly.entity_id
_entity_poly.type
_entity_poly.pdbx_seq_one_letter_code
_entity_poly.pdbx_strand_id
1 'polypeptide(L)'
;MAETENLELSLLCTETNVDDDEDKGMIVDKTPIPQMGFSQSESEEFIRELVEKEKQHLPSDDYIKRLRSGDLDLNVGRREALNWIWKACEEHQFGPLCFCLSMNYLDRFLSVHDLPSGKGWILQLLAVACLSLAAKIEETEVPMLIDLQVGDPQFVFEAKSVQRMELLVLNRLKWRLRAITPCSYIRYFLRKMNKCDQEPSNTLISRSLQVIASTTKGIDFMEFRPSEVAAAVALSVSGELHTVHFDNSPLFSLLQKERVKKIGEMIQSDGSGLCSQTPNGVLEVSACCFSFKTHDSSSSYTHLS
;
A
#
# COMPACT_ATOMS: atom_id res chain seq x y z
N MET A 1 -0.93 -37.59 -7.00
CA MET A 1 -0.08 -37.87 -5.82
C MET A 1 1.31 -37.24 -5.93
N ALA A 2 1.78 -36.84 -7.12
CA ALA A 2 3.07 -36.17 -7.34
C ALA A 2 3.03 -34.62 -7.29
N GLU A 3 1.85 -33.99 -7.23
CA GLU A 3 1.73 -32.51 -7.20
C GLU A 3 1.77 -31.91 -5.79
N THR A 4 1.48 -32.71 -4.76
CA THR A 4 1.61 -32.31 -3.36
C THR A 4 3.08 -32.19 -2.94
N GLU A 5 3.95 -33.03 -3.51
CA GLU A 5 5.40 -33.04 -3.22
C GLU A 5 6.11 -31.78 -3.74
N ASN A 6 5.59 -31.13 -4.79
CA ASN A 6 6.28 -29.98 -5.39
C ASN A 6 6.12 -28.69 -4.55
N LEU A 7 5.09 -28.61 -3.70
CA LEU A 7 4.98 -27.54 -2.70
C LEU A 7 5.88 -27.83 -1.47
N GLU A 8 5.98 -29.08 -1.03
CA GLU A 8 6.87 -29.48 0.08
C GLU A 8 8.36 -29.35 -0.27
N LEU A 9 8.75 -29.64 -1.51
CA LEU A 9 10.15 -29.58 -1.94
C LEU A 9 10.70 -28.15 -2.05
N SER A 10 9.83 -27.13 -2.13
CA SER A 10 10.25 -25.72 -2.05
C SER A 10 10.49 -25.23 -0.60
N LEU A 11 10.21 -26.09 0.38
CA LEU A 11 10.18 -25.77 1.81
C LEU A 11 11.36 -26.34 2.62
N LEU A 12 12.29 -27.06 1.99
CA LEU A 12 13.42 -27.69 2.66
C LEU A 12 14.65 -26.77 2.63
N CYS A 13 14.79 -25.93 3.66
CA CYS A 13 16.12 -25.48 4.07
C CYS A 13 16.77 -26.62 4.86
N THR A 14 17.79 -27.26 4.30
CA THR A 14 18.61 -28.22 5.04
C THR A 14 19.49 -27.46 6.02
N GLU A 15 19.24 -27.62 7.31
CA GLU A 15 20.13 -27.16 8.38
C GLU A 15 21.44 -27.96 8.30
N THR A 16 22.56 -27.28 8.04
CA THR A 16 23.89 -27.84 8.28
C THR A 16 24.32 -27.41 9.68
N ASN A 17 24.45 -28.39 10.58
CA ASN A 17 25.12 -28.23 11.86
C ASN A 17 26.56 -27.75 11.63
N VAL A 18 26.94 -26.66 12.29
CA VAL A 18 28.34 -26.31 12.52
C VAL A 18 28.48 -26.08 14.02
N ASP A 19 29.19 -27.00 14.65
CA ASP A 19 29.56 -26.96 16.06
C ASP A 19 30.57 -25.84 16.35
N ASP A 20 30.42 -25.30 17.56
CA ASP A 20 31.31 -24.50 18.43
C ASP A 20 32.68 -24.00 17.92
N ASP A 21 32.92 -22.70 18.09
CA ASP A 21 34.23 -22.19 18.54
C ASP A 21 34.13 -20.80 19.22
N GLU A 22 35.00 -20.61 20.21
CA GLU A 22 34.96 -19.62 21.30
C GLU A 22 35.17 -18.13 20.95
N ASP A 23 34.57 -17.32 21.83
CA ASP A 23 34.85 -15.93 22.25
C ASP A 23 36.02 -15.16 21.60
N LYS A 24 35.69 -14.08 20.86
CA LYS A 24 36.45 -12.82 20.87
C LYS A 24 35.52 -11.63 20.78
N GLY A 25 35.43 -10.88 21.89
CA GLY A 25 34.73 -9.60 21.96
C GLY A 25 35.11 -8.63 20.84
N MET A 26 34.12 -8.24 20.04
CA MET A 26 34.20 -7.07 19.18
C MET A 26 33.47 -5.90 19.84
N ILE A 27 34.23 -4.85 20.09
CA ILE A 27 33.73 -3.53 20.50
C ILE A 27 32.78 -3.05 19.40
N VAL A 28 31.47 -3.05 19.69
CA VAL A 28 30.47 -2.42 18.84
C VAL A 28 30.64 -0.92 18.99
N ASP A 29 31.23 -0.30 17.98
CA ASP A 29 31.24 1.13 17.82
C ASP A 29 29.78 1.61 17.78
N LYS A 30 29.36 2.33 18.83
CA LYS A 30 27.99 2.87 18.93
C LYS A 30 27.87 4.08 18.02
N THR A 31 27.90 3.86 16.71
CA THR A 31 27.37 4.83 15.75
C THR A 31 25.85 4.83 15.89
N PRO A 32 25.21 5.95 16.26
CA PRO A 32 23.75 6.00 16.33
C PRO A 32 23.17 5.68 14.96
N ILE A 33 22.31 4.67 14.91
CA ILE A 33 21.46 4.39 13.76
C ILE A 33 20.65 5.67 13.49
N PRO A 34 20.71 6.27 12.30
CA PRO A 34 19.91 7.45 12.02
C PRO A 34 18.43 7.08 12.05
N GLN A 35 17.75 7.45 13.14
CA GLN A 35 16.30 7.61 13.15
C GLN A 35 15.99 8.78 12.24
N MET A 36 15.65 8.50 10.98
CA MET A 36 15.36 9.55 10.01
C MET A 36 13.84 9.69 9.89
N GLY A 37 13.32 10.60 10.72
CA GLY A 37 12.04 11.24 10.47
C GLY A 37 12.03 11.95 9.11
N PHE A 38 10.81 12.15 8.61
CA PHE A 38 10.45 12.77 7.34
C PHE A 38 10.98 14.21 7.14
N SER A 39 12.29 14.39 6.93
CA SER A 39 12.89 15.71 6.69
C SER A 39 14.00 15.71 5.63
N GLN A 40 13.90 14.83 4.62
CA GLN A 40 14.50 15.13 3.32
C GLN A 40 13.48 15.96 2.53
N SER A 41 13.85 17.20 2.20
CA SER A 41 13.22 17.95 1.13
C SER A 41 13.04 16.99 -0.06
N GLU A 42 11.80 16.73 -0.46
CA GLU A 42 11.46 15.93 -1.65
C GLU A 42 11.99 16.70 -2.88
N SER A 43 13.29 16.61 -3.14
CA SER A 43 13.92 17.28 -4.26
C SER A 43 13.31 16.74 -5.56
N GLU A 44 13.21 17.58 -6.59
CA GLU A 44 12.67 17.13 -7.88
C GLU A 44 13.47 15.97 -8.48
N GLU A 45 14.75 15.86 -8.12
CA GLU A 45 15.63 14.73 -8.45
C GLU A 45 15.16 13.43 -7.78
N PHE A 46 14.85 13.46 -6.48
CA PHE A 46 14.31 12.29 -5.79
C PHE A 46 13.00 11.81 -6.42
N ILE A 47 12.08 12.73 -6.73
CA ILE A 47 10.81 12.36 -7.37
C ILE A 47 11.04 11.82 -8.79
N ARG A 48 12.00 12.36 -9.55
CA ARG A 48 12.38 11.81 -10.86
C ARG A 48 12.87 10.37 -10.74
N GLU A 49 13.71 10.06 -9.76
CA GLU A 49 14.15 8.69 -9.52
C GLU A 49 12.99 7.75 -9.19
N LEU A 50 12.00 8.22 -8.42
CA LEU A 50 10.80 7.43 -8.13
C LEU A 50 10.04 7.13 -9.43
N VAL A 51 9.84 8.12 -10.30
CA VAL A 51 9.15 7.94 -11.60
C VAL A 51 9.89 6.94 -12.50
N GLU A 52 11.22 6.95 -12.51
CA GLU A 52 12.01 5.99 -13.29
C GLU A 52 11.87 4.55 -12.76
N LYS A 53 11.71 4.39 -11.44
CA LYS A 53 11.65 3.08 -10.77
C LYS A 53 10.24 2.54 -10.60
N GLU A 54 9.19 3.37 -10.68
CA GLU A 54 7.81 2.98 -10.31
C GLU A 54 7.26 1.78 -11.08
N LYS A 55 7.66 1.61 -12.35
CA LYS A 55 7.25 0.46 -13.17
C LYS A 55 7.73 -0.89 -12.62
N GLN A 56 8.81 -0.89 -11.84
CA GLN A 56 9.34 -2.11 -11.22
C GLN A 56 8.47 -2.61 -10.06
N HIS A 57 7.51 -1.78 -9.63
CA HIS A 57 6.57 -2.05 -8.55
C HIS A 57 5.13 -2.20 -9.06
N LEU A 58 4.93 -2.35 -10.38
CA LEU A 58 3.64 -2.67 -10.97
C LEU A 58 3.50 -4.18 -11.22
N PRO A 59 2.28 -4.73 -11.15
CA PRO A 59 2.01 -6.08 -11.64
C PRO A 59 2.19 -6.15 -13.16
N SER A 60 2.36 -7.37 -13.69
CA SER A 60 2.45 -7.62 -15.13
C SER A 60 1.19 -7.19 -15.90
N ASP A 61 1.34 -6.68 -17.12
CA ASP A 61 0.21 -6.36 -18.01
C ASP A 61 -0.70 -7.57 -18.30
N ASP A 62 -0.12 -8.77 -18.31
CA ASP A 62 -0.87 -10.03 -18.47
C ASP A 62 -1.85 -10.25 -17.31
N TYR A 63 -1.43 -9.93 -16.08
CA TYR A 63 -2.28 -10.05 -14.90
C TYR A 63 -3.52 -9.16 -14.99
N ILE A 64 -3.34 -7.91 -15.42
CA ILE A 64 -4.44 -6.95 -15.62
C ILE A 64 -5.40 -7.48 -16.70
N LYS A 65 -4.86 -8.06 -17.79
CA LYS A 65 -5.69 -8.67 -18.85
C LYS A 65 -6.49 -9.84 -18.31
N ARG A 66 -5.89 -10.75 -17.54
CA ARG A 66 -6.58 -11.91 -16.92
C ARG A 66 -7.72 -11.49 -15.99
N LEU A 67 -7.49 -10.46 -15.17
CA LEU A 67 -8.52 -9.87 -14.30
C LEU A 67 -9.70 -9.31 -15.10
N ARG A 68 -9.44 -8.68 -16.25
CA ARG A 68 -10.46 -8.08 -17.14
C ARG A 68 -11.15 -9.09 -18.04
N SER A 69 -10.45 -10.13 -18.49
CA SER A 69 -10.98 -11.15 -19.40
C SER A 69 -11.94 -12.13 -18.72
N GLY A 70 -12.15 -11.99 -17.40
CA GLY A 70 -13.10 -12.79 -16.66
C GLY A 70 -12.55 -14.15 -16.22
N ASP A 71 -11.26 -14.24 -15.89
CA ASP A 71 -10.77 -15.30 -15.00
C ASP A 71 -11.48 -15.13 -13.65
N LEU A 72 -12.64 -15.78 -13.54
CA LEU A 72 -13.61 -15.53 -12.49
C LEU A 72 -13.03 -15.89 -11.13
N ASP A 73 -12.27 -16.99 -11.06
CA ASP A 73 -11.61 -17.44 -9.84
C ASP A 73 -10.57 -16.40 -9.38
N LEU A 74 -9.76 -15.86 -10.28
CA LEU A 74 -8.76 -14.85 -9.95
C LEU A 74 -9.40 -13.52 -9.50
N ASN A 75 -10.43 -13.05 -10.22
CA ASN A 75 -11.10 -11.78 -9.91
C ASN A 75 -11.91 -11.87 -8.61
N VAL A 76 -12.67 -12.95 -8.42
CA VAL A 76 -13.39 -13.23 -7.15
C VAL A 76 -12.39 -13.31 -6.01
N GLY A 77 -11.33 -14.09 -6.19
CA GLY A 77 -10.30 -14.23 -5.18
C GLY A 77 -9.65 -12.90 -4.80
N ARG A 78 -9.21 -12.10 -5.77
CA ARG A 78 -8.62 -10.78 -5.49
C ARG A 78 -9.58 -9.91 -4.68
N ARG A 79 -10.87 -9.93 -5.01
CA ARG A 79 -11.90 -9.17 -4.29
C ARG A 79 -12.10 -9.66 -2.86
N GLU A 80 -12.10 -10.97 -2.64
CA GLU A 80 -12.18 -11.55 -1.29
C GLU A 80 -10.96 -11.17 -0.44
N ALA A 81 -9.76 -11.30 -1.01
CA ALA A 81 -8.52 -10.87 -0.36
C ALA A 81 -8.56 -9.37 -0.03
N LEU A 82 -8.99 -8.54 -0.98
CA LEU A 82 -9.14 -7.10 -0.76
C LEU A 82 -10.09 -6.79 0.39
N ASN A 83 -11.27 -7.40 0.41
CA ASN A 83 -12.27 -7.17 1.45
C ASN A 83 -11.76 -7.59 2.81
N TRP A 84 -11.05 -8.72 2.88
CA TRP A 84 -10.44 -9.19 4.11
C TRP A 84 -9.33 -8.24 4.60
N ILE A 85 -8.40 -7.83 3.72
CA ILE A 85 -7.32 -6.89 4.04
C ILE A 85 -7.91 -5.56 4.52
N TRP A 86 -8.95 -5.04 3.85
CA TRP A 86 -9.62 -3.81 4.24
C TRP A 86 -10.17 -3.90 5.67
N LYS A 87 -10.94 -4.97 5.97
CA LYS A 87 -11.50 -5.21 7.29
C LYS A 87 -10.41 -5.33 8.36
N ALA A 88 -9.30 -6.01 8.06
CA ALA A 88 -8.17 -6.13 8.97
C ALA A 88 -7.47 -4.80 9.23
N CYS A 89 -7.30 -3.96 8.20
CA CYS A 89 -6.81 -2.61 8.39
C CYS A 89 -7.74 -1.76 9.27
N GLU A 90 -9.06 -1.88 9.13
CA GLU A 90 -10.03 -1.17 9.98
C GLU A 90 -9.97 -1.63 11.44
N GLU A 91 -9.92 -2.94 11.68
CA GLU A 91 -9.89 -3.53 13.04
C GLU A 91 -8.62 -3.17 13.81
N HIS A 92 -7.48 -3.06 13.11
CA HIS A 92 -6.19 -2.68 13.72
C HIS A 92 -5.82 -1.20 13.54
N GLN A 93 -6.70 -0.40 12.91
CA GLN A 93 -6.49 1.01 12.62
C GLN A 93 -5.20 1.29 11.81
N PHE A 94 -4.84 0.38 10.91
CA PHE A 94 -3.70 0.57 10.01
C PHE A 94 -3.96 1.69 9.01
N GLY A 95 -2.88 2.37 8.62
CA GLY A 95 -2.90 3.48 7.69
C GLY A 95 -3.21 3.06 6.25
N PRO A 96 -3.60 4.02 5.38
CA PRO A 96 -3.93 3.73 3.99
C PRO A 96 -2.70 3.26 3.20
N LEU A 97 -1.50 3.64 3.62
CA LEU A 97 -0.25 3.18 3.02
C LEU A 97 -0.03 1.68 3.27
N CYS A 98 -0.30 1.18 4.48
CA CYS A 98 -0.25 -0.25 4.77
C CYS A 98 -1.24 -1.03 3.89
N PHE A 99 -2.48 -0.54 3.73
CA PHE A 99 -3.45 -1.12 2.79
C PHE A 99 -2.94 -1.15 1.34
N CYS A 100 -2.42 -0.02 0.85
CA CYS A 100 -1.89 0.09 -0.51
C CYS A 100 -0.68 -0.83 -0.76
N LEU A 101 0.22 -0.95 0.21
CA LEU A 101 1.36 -1.86 0.15
C LEU A 101 0.90 -3.32 0.14
N SER A 102 -0.05 -3.68 1.01
CA SER A 102 -0.62 -5.03 1.07
C SER A 102 -1.19 -5.46 -0.28
N MET A 103 -2.00 -4.59 -0.90
CA MET A 103 -2.57 -4.84 -2.22
C MET A 103 -1.51 -4.85 -3.32
N ASN A 104 -0.49 -3.97 -3.24
CA ASN A 104 0.64 -4.00 -4.17
C ASN A 104 1.38 -5.34 -4.13
N TYR A 105 1.63 -5.87 -2.93
CA TYR A 105 2.31 -7.16 -2.76
C TYR A 105 1.47 -8.31 -3.31
N LEU A 106 0.17 -8.31 -3.00
CA LEU A 106 -0.80 -9.30 -3.48
C LEU A 106 -0.82 -9.33 -5.01
N ASP A 107 -1.07 -8.19 -5.64
CA ASP A 107 -1.23 -8.08 -7.09
C ASP A 107 0.08 -8.44 -7.83
N ARG A 108 1.24 -7.98 -7.32
CA ARG A 108 2.54 -8.35 -7.89
C ARG A 108 2.84 -9.84 -7.74
N PHE A 109 2.48 -10.44 -6.60
CA PHE A 109 2.66 -11.87 -6.38
C PHE A 109 1.82 -12.70 -7.37
N LEU A 110 0.52 -12.41 -7.46
CA LEU A 110 -0.40 -13.09 -8.38
C LEU A 110 -0.07 -12.85 -9.85
N SER A 111 0.66 -11.77 -10.15
CA SER A 111 1.11 -11.50 -11.52
C SER A 111 2.21 -12.43 -12.02
N VAL A 112 2.95 -13.09 -11.11
CA VAL A 112 4.06 -14.00 -11.44
C VAL A 112 3.88 -15.41 -10.87
N HIS A 113 2.78 -15.67 -10.18
CA HIS A 113 2.50 -16.94 -9.53
C HIS A 113 1.03 -17.30 -9.67
N ASP A 114 0.77 -18.40 -10.37
CA ASP A 114 -0.57 -18.94 -10.50
C ASP A 114 -0.91 -19.79 -9.28
N LEU A 115 -2.06 -19.51 -8.68
CA LEU A 115 -2.57 -20.29 -7.57
C LEU A 115 -3.34 -21.51 -8.09
N PRO A 116 -3.21 -22.69 -7.46
CA PRO A 116 -4.05 -23.84 -7.80
C PRO A 116 -5.54 -23.49 -7.63
N SER A 117 -6.35 -23.73 -8.67
CA SER A 117 -7.81 -23.53 -8.60
C SER A 117 -8.43 -24.41 -7.50
N GLY A 118 -9.53 -23.92 -6.92
CA GLY A 118 -10.28 -24.61 -5.85
C GLY A 118 -9.63 -24.57 -4.46
N LYS A 119 -8.53 -23.82 -4.26
CA LYS A 119 -7.85 -23.68 -2.96
C LYS A 119 -7.91 -22.24 -2.42
N GLY A 120 -9.12 -21.75 -2.16
CA GLY A 120 -9.36 -20.38 -1.63
C GLY A 120 -8.57 -20.05 -0.35
N TRP A 121 -8.27 -21.06 0.48
CA TRP A 121 -7.43 -20.89 1.67
C TRP A 121 -6.02 -20.37 1.35
N ILE A 122 -5.44 -20.71 0.18
CA ILE A 122 -4.11 -20.23 -0.20
C ILE A 122 -4.13 -18.72 -0.41
N LEU A 123 -5.20 -18.22 -1.00
CA LEU A 123 -5.35 -16.79 -1.25
C LEU A 123 -5.59 -16.01 0.04
N GLN A 124 -6.36 -16.57 0.98
CA GLN A 124 -6.49 -15.97 2.31
C GLN A 124 -5.14 -15.95 3.03
N LEU A 125 -4.37 -17.05 2.99
CA LEU A 125 -3.02 -17.11 3.56
C LEU A 125 -2.08 -16.08 2.92
N LEU A 126 -2.16 -15.92 1.59
CA LEU A 126 -1.41 -14.90 0.86
C LEU A 126 -1.80 -13.49 1.32
N ALA A 127 -3.11 -13.20 1.45
CA ALA A 127 -3.60 -11.91 1.93
C ALA A 127 -3.09 -11.59 3.35
N VAL A 128 -3.15 -12.56 4.27
CA VAL A 128 -2.61 -12.42 5.64
C VAL A 128 -1.11 -12.13 5.61
N ALA A 129 -0.34 -12.84 4.78
CA ALA A 129 1.10 -12.62 4.66
C ALA A 129 1.44 -11.25 4.03
N CYS A 130 0.72 -10.83 2.98
CA CYS A 130 0.90 -9.52 2.37
C CYS A 130 0.60 -8.39 3.36
N LEU A 131 -0.47 -8.51 4.14
CA LEU A 131 -0.80 -7.54 5.19
C LEU A 131 0.24 -7.53 6.30
N SER A 132 0.69 -8.69 6.76
CA SER A 132 1.73 -8.75 7.80
C SER A 132 3.03 -8.10 7.35
N LEU A 133 3.47 -8.34 6.11
CA LEU A 133 4.65 -7.69 5.54
C LEU A 133 4.45 -6.18 5.42
N ALA A 134 3.27 -5.71 5.01
CA ALA A 134 3.00 -4.28 4.90
C ALA A 134 2.99 -3.60 6.27
N ALA A 135 2.35 -4.22 7.26
CA ALA A 135 2.32 -3.72 8.63
C ALA A 135 3.74 -3.62 9.22
N LYS A 136 4.60 -4.63 9.00
CA LYS A 136 6.02 -4.60 9.42
C LYS A 136 6.85 -3.50 8.75
N ILE A 137 6.41 -2.99 7.61
CA ILE A 137 7.11 -1.93 6.88
C ILE A 137 6.62 -0.55 7.29
N GLU A 138 5.32 -0.40 7.53
CA GLU A 138 4.66 0.91 7.64
C GLU A 138 4.16 1.25 9.04
N GLU A 139 3.72 0.26 9.81
CA GLU A 139 3.03 0.48 11.07
C GLU A 139 4.02 0.46 12.25
N THR A 140 3.78 1.32 13.24
CA THR A 140 4.62 1.38 14.45
C THR A 140 4.39 0.18 15.37
N GLU A 141 3.15 -0.28 15.44
CA GLU A 141 2.72 -1.39 16.28
C GLU A 141 2.12 -2.47 15.37
N VAL A 142 2.74 -3.64 15.38
CA VAL A 142 2.30 -4.78 14.56
C VAL A 142 1.77 -5.88 15.49
N PRO A 143 0.48 -6.24 15.41
CA PRO A 143 -0.09 -7.34 16.18
C PRO A 143 0.62 -8.67 15.92
N MET A 144 0.43 -9.64 16.82
CA MET A 144 0.88 -11.00 16.56
C MET A 144 0.14 -11.59 15.35
N LEU A 145 0.78 -12.53 14.65
CA LEU A 145 0.20 -13.16 13.45
C LEU A 145 -1.14 -13.85 13.68
N ILE A 146 -1.40 -14.30 14.91
CA ILE A 146 -2.69 -14.88 15.29
C ILE A 146 -3.77 -13.80 15.41
N ASP A 147 -3.42 -12.64 15.99
CA ASP A 147 -4.36 -11.53 16.22
C ASP A 147 -4.65 -10.76 14.93
N LEU A 148 -3.74 -10.81 13.96
CA LEU A 148 -3.92 -10.20 12.63
C LEU A 148 -5.08 -10.85 11.83
N GLN A 149 -5.48 -12.07 12.19
CA GLN A 149 -6.45 -12.88 11.45
C GLN A 149 -7.88 -12.61 11.91
N VAL A 150 -8.37 -11.41 11.65
CA VAL A 150 -9.65 -10.91 12.17
C VAL A 150 -10.86 -11.29 11.32
N GLY A 151 -12.04 -11.06 11.90
CA GLY A 151 -13.28 -10.93 11.15
C GLY A 151 -13.97 -12.24 10.78
N ASP A 152 -13.94 -13.22 11.68
CA ASP A 152 -14.44 -14.59 11.49
C ASP A 152 -13.86 -15.23 10.22
N PRO A 153 -12.53 -15.35 10.13
CA PRO A 153 -11.89 -15.86 8.94
C PRO A 153 -12.32 -17.31 8.67
N GLN A 154 -12.52 -17.66 7.39
CA GLN A 154 -12.88 -19.02 7.00
C GLN A 154 -11.78 -20.03 7.40
N PHE A 155 -10.53 -19.58 7.37
CA PHE A 155 -9.36 -20.34 7.79
C PHE A 155 -8.53 -19.54 8.77
N VAL A 156 -8.03 -20.18 9.83
CA VAL A 156 -7.04 -19.59 10.74
C VAL A 156 -5.74 -20.35 10.57
N PHE A 157 -4.66 -19.61 10.36
CA PHE A 157 -3.34 -20.16 10.06
C PHE A 157 -2.42 -20.03 11.27
N GLU A 158 -1.62 -21.07 11.50
CA GLU A 158 -0.50 -20.99 12.43
C GLU A 158 0.54 -19.96 11.97
N ALA A 159 1.21 -19.32 12.93
CA ALA A 159 2.27 -18.34 12.66
C ALA A 159 3.33 -18.87 11.68
N LYS A 160 3.73 -20.14 11.80
CA LYS A 160 4.73 -20.78 10.91
C LYS A 160 4.27 -20.83 9.45
N SER A 161 2.98 -21.08 9.21
CA SER A 161 2.41 -21.12 7.86
C SER A 161 2.39 -19.73 7.24
N VAL A 162 2.02 -18.72 8.03
CA VAL A 162 2.06 -17.31 7.59
C VAL A 162 3.50 -16.91 7.27
N GLN A 163 4.47 -17.17 8.15
CA GLN A 163 5.88 -16.85 7.94
C GLN A 163 6.47 -17.51 6.69
N ARG A 164 6.09 -18.76 6.39
CA ARG A 164 6.49 -19.43 5.14
C ARG A 164 5.92 -18.72 3.91
N MET A 165 4.67 -18.30 3.97
CA MET A 165 4.07 -17.50 2.90
C MET A 165 4.74 -16.13 2.78
N GLU A 166 5.08 -15.47 3.89
CA GLU A 166 5.84 -14.21 3.88
C GLU A 166 7.18 -14.36 3.15
N LEU A 167 7.94 -15.41 3.44
CA LEU A 167 9.19 -15.72 2.75
C LEU A 167 8.97 -15.96 1.26
N LEU A 168 7.90 -16.67 0.87
CA LEU A 168 7.56 -16.87 -0.53
C LEU A 168 7.25 -15.54 -1.23
N VAL A 169 6.47 -14.67 -0.59
CA VAL A 169 6.16 -13.32 -1.09
C VAL A 169 7.44 -12.51 -1.24
N LEU A 170 8.28 -12.45 -0.20
CA LEU A 170 9.57 -11.76 -0.23
C LEU A 170 10.43 -12.21 -1.41
N ASN A 171 10.57 -13.52 -1.61
CA ASN A 171 11.36 -14.08 -2.70
C ASN A 171 10.78 -13.75 -4.07
N ARG A 172 9.45 -13.86 -4.26
CA ARG A 172 8.80 -13.51 -5.54
C ARG A 172 8.88 -12.02 -5.85
N LEU A 173 8.82 -11.17 -4.82
CA LEU A 173 8.95 -9.72 -4.95
C LEU A 173 10.42 -9.24 -4.95
N LYS A 174 11.39 -10.16 -4.89
CA LYS A 174 12.84 -9.87 -4.82
C LYS A 174 13.18 -8.90 -3.69
N TRP A 175 12.51 -9.05 -2.55
CA TRP A 175 12.65 -8.22 -1.35
C TRP A 175 12.33 -6.72 -1.55
N ARG A 176 11.69 -6.36 -2.67
CA ARG A 176 11.30 -4.97 -2.98
C ARG A 176 9.95 -4.63 -2.34
N LEU A 177 9.94 -4.58 -1.01
CA LEU A 177 8.76 -4.25 -0.22
C LEU A 177 8.50 -2.74 -0.10
N ARG A 178 9.52 -1.89 -0.16
CA ARG A 178 9.32 -0.43 -0.27
C ARG A 178 8.81 -0.05 -1.66
N ALA A 179 7.58 -0.43 -1.95
CA ALA A 179 6.96 -0.23 -3.25
C ALA A 179 6.61 1.24 -3.45
N ILE A 180 6.85 1.70 -4.68
CA ILE A 180 6.46 3.04 -5.09
C ILE A 180 4.96 2.99 -5.41
N THR A 181 4.15 3.58 -4.55
CA THR A 181 2.69 3.63 -4.66
C THR A 181 2.25 5.09 -4.88
N PRO A 182 0.98 5.36 -5.22
CA PRO A 182 0.52 6.75 -5.36
C PRO A 182 0.75 7.57 -4.06
N CYS A 183 0.71 6.92 -2.89
CA CYS A 183 1.02 7.54 -1.61
C CYS A 183 2.43 8.15 -1.56
N SER A 184 3.41 7.58 -2.28
CA SER A 184 4.80 8.05 -2.32
C SER A 184 4.96 9.44 -2.92
N TYR A 185 3.98 9.92 -3.69
CA TYR A 185 4.04 11.19 -4.41
C TYR A 185 3.08 12.25 -3.88
N ILE A 186 2.12 11.87 -3.03
CA ILE A 186 0.97 12.74 -2.76
C ILE A 186 1.36 14.06 -2.10
N ARG A 187 2.33 14.02 -1.18
CA ARG A 187 2.84 15.21 -0.50
C ARG A 187 3.51 16.17 -1.48
N TYR A 188 4.35 15.64 -2.36
CA TYR A 188 5.00 16.42 -3.42
C TYR A 188 3.96 17.12 -4.31
N PHE A 189 2.97 16.38 -4.84
CA PHE A 189 1.97 16.97 -5.72
C PHE A 189 1.10 18.01 -5.00
N LEU A 190 0.67 17.75 -3.76
CA LEU A 190 -0.07 18.71 -2.95
C LEU A 190 0.71 20.01 -2.72
N ARG A 191 2.02 19.93 -2.41
CA ARG A 191 2.89 21.12 -2.27
C ARG A 191 2.93 21.93 -3.57
N LYS A 192 3.16 21.25 -4.70
CA LYS A 192 3.26 21.91 -6.02
C LYS A 192 1.98 22.61 -6.46
N MET A 193 0.81 22.11 -6.08
CA MET A 193 -0.46 22.77 -6.38
C MET A 193 -0.79 23.93 -5.43
N ASN A 194 -0.28 23.91 -4.19
CA ASN A 194 -0.60 24.93 -3.20
C ASN A 194 0.02 26.32 -3.48
N LYS A 195 0.73 26.53 -4.61
CA LYS A 195 1.32 27.79 -5.12
C LYS A 195 2.24 28.59 -4.16
N CYS A 196 2.34 28.20 -2.90
CA CYS A 196 3.01 28.93 -1.83
C CYS A 196 4.17 28.13 -1.22
N ASP A 197 4.53 26.97 -1.81
CA ASP A 197 5.53 26.02 -1.29
C ASP A 197 5.34 25.65 0.20
N GLN A 198 4.13 25.85 0.72
CA GLN A 198 3.76 25.53 2.10
C GLN A 198 3.46 24.05 2.25
N GLU A 199 3.72 23.52 3.45
CA GLU A 199 3.34 22.16 3.80
C GLU A 199 1.83 21.96 3.63
N PRO A 200 1.39 20.90 2.92
CA PRO A 200 -0.02 20.59 2.81
C PRO A 200 -0.58 20.26 4.19
N SER A 201 -1.79 20.70 4.48
CA SER A 201 -2.44 20.35 5.74
C SER A 201 -2.61 18.83 5.88
N ASN A 202 -2.50 18.32 7.12
CA ASN A 202 -2.75 16.91 7.41
C ASN A 202 -4.15 16.45 6.95
N THR A 203 -5.13 17.35 6.94
CA THR A 203 -6.48 17.07 6.41
C THR A 203 -6.49 16.82 4.90
N LEU A 204 -5.73 17.58 4.12
CA LEU A 204 -5.59 17.37 2.67
C LEU A 204 -4.84 16.08 2.36
N ILE A 205 -3.77 15.80 3.11
CA ILE A 205 -2.99 14.57 2.96
C ILE A 205 -3.87 13.35 3.28
N SER A 206 -4.56 13.36 4.42
CA SER A 206 -5.46 12.28 4.83
C SER A 206 -6.56 12.03 3.79
N ARG A 207 -7.26 13.09 3.35
CA ARG A 207 -8.30 12.98 2.31
C ARG A 207 -7.74 12.41 0.99
N SER A 208 -6.52 12.78 0.62
CA SER A 208 -5.88 12.24 -0.59
C SER A 208 -5.53 10.76 -0.45
N LEU A 209 -4.98 10.36 0.70
CA LEU A 209 -4.67 8.96 0.99
C LEU A 209 -5.93 8.07 1.01
N GLN A 210 -7.06 8.60 1.51
CA GLN A 210 -8.35 7.90 1.44
C GLN A 210 -8.82 7.68 0.00
N VAL A 211 -8.69 8.70 -0.87
CA VAL A 211 -9.03 8.55 -2.30
C VAL A 211 -8.09 7.52 -2.97
N ILE A 212 -6.79 7.54 -2.66
CA ILE A 212 -5.82 6.54 -3.16
C ILE A 212 -6.18 5.12 -2.69
N ALA A 213 -6.59 4.94 -1.44
CA ALA A 213 -7.04 3.64 -0.95
C ALA A 213 -8.29 3.16 -1.71
N SER A 214 -9.21 4.07 -2.04
CA SER A 214 -10.38 3.74 -2.87
C SER A 214 -10.00 3.34 -4.30
N THR A 215 -9.05 4.02 -4.95
CA THR A 215 -8.62 3.66 -6.31
C THR A 215 -7.95 2.28 -6.36
N THR A 216 -7.26 1.88 -5.28
CA THR A 216 -6.64 0.54 -5.15
C THR A 216 -7.66 -0.61 -5.26
N LYS A 217 -8.95 -0.34 -5.00
CA LYS A 217 -10.04 -1.31 -5.13
C LYS A 217 -10.37 -1.62 -6.59
N GLY A 218 -10.30 -0.61 -7.46
CA GLY A 218 -10.69 -0.74 -8.86
C GLY A 218 -9.57 -1.33 -9.72
N ILE A 219 -9.88 -2.42 -10.44
CA ILE A 219 -8.96 -3.05 -11.40
C ILE A 219 -8.59 -2.07 -12.52
N ASP A 220 -9.49 -1.15 -12.86
CA ASP A 220 -9.25 -0.18 -13.92
C ASP A 220 -8.17 0.84 -13.58
N PHE A 221 -7.92 1.10 -12.30
CA PHE A 221 -6.83 2.00 -11.90
C PHE A 221 -5.44 1.36 -12.06
N MET A 222 -5.36 0.03 -12.18
CA MET A 222 -4.09 -0.70 -12.30
C MET A 222 -3.37 -0.45 -13.63
N GLU A 223 -4.06 0.06 -14.65
CA GLU A 223 -3.44 0.44 -15.93
C GLU A 223 -2.64 1.74 -15.85
N PHE A 224 -2.75 2.48 -14.75
CA PHE A 224 -2.09 3.77 -14.54
C PHE A 224 -0.86 3.64 -13.66
N ARG A 225 0.10 4.52 -13.90
CA ARG A 225 1.31 4.58 -13.07
C ARG A 225 0.99 5.22 -11.72
N PRO A 226 1.72 4.87 -10.66
CA PRO A 226 1.56 5.47 -9.34
C PRO A 226 1.63 7.01 -9.36
N SER A 227 2.55 7.58 -10.12
CA SER A 227 2.69 9.04 -10.33
C SER A 227 1.46 9.68 -10.99
N GLU A 228 0.86 9.02 -12.00
CA GLU A 228 -0.34 9.49 -12.69
C GLU A 228 -1.56 9.53 -11.75
N VAL A 229 -1.74 8.46 -10.96
CA VAL A 229 -2.83 8.35 -9.98
C VAL A 229 -2.68 9.40 -8.89
N ALA A 230 -1.46 9.56 -8.35
CA ALA A 230 -1.20 10.54 -7.30
C ALA A 230 -1.48 11.97 -7.76
N ALA A 231 -1.03 12.34 -8.97
CA ALA A 231 -1.31 13.65 -9.56
C ALA A 231 -2.82 13.89 -9.72
N ALA A 232 -3.55 12.92 -10.27
CA ALA A 232 -5.00 13.03 -10.45
C ALA A 232 -5.76 13.19 -9.12
N VAL A 233 -5.38 12.40 -8.10
CA VAL A 233 -5.95 12.50 -6.75
C VAL A 233 -5.70 13.89 -6.18
N ALA A 234 -4.45 14.36 -6.26
CA ALA A 234 -4.07 15.65 -5.73
C ALA A 234 -4.90 16.77 -6.39
N LEU A 235 -5.02 16.75 -7.73
CA LEU A 235 -5.86 17.70 -8.49
C LEU A 235 -7.33 17.65 -8.07
N SER A 236 -7.89 16.45 -7.94
CA SER A 236 -9.28 16.24 -7.54
C SER A 236 -9.55 16.77 -6.14
N VAL A 237 -8.63 16.54 -5.20
CA VAL A 237 -8.76 16.93 -3.80
C VAL A 237 -8.59 18.45 -3.64
N SER A 238 -7.65 19.07 -4.36
CA SER A 238 -7.45 20.51 -4.35
C SER A 238 -8.54 21.30 -5.09
N GLY A 239 -9.44 20.63 -5.81
CA GLY A 239 -10.49 21.28 -6.60
C GLY A 239 -9.98 21.90 -7.91
N GLU A 240 -8.77 21.54 -8.35
CA GLU A 240 -8.10 22.13 -9.51
C GLU A 240 -8.14 21.25 -10.77
N LEU A 241 -9.03 20.23 -10.82
CA LEU A 241 -9.04 19.25 -11.91
C LEU A 241 -9.19 19.87 -13.33
N HIS A 242 -9.75 21.08 -13.42
CA HIS A 242 -9.94 21.81 -14.69
C HIS A 242 -9.02 23.02 -14.88
N THR A 243 -8.18 23.37 -13.90
CA THR A 243 -7.47 24.67 -13.86
C THR A 243 -5.95 24.57 -13.92
N VAL A 244 -5.36 23.37 -13.98
CA VAL A 244 -3.90 23.24 -13.93
C VAL A 244 -3.24 23.42 -15.30
N HIS A 245 -2.48 24.51 -15.40
CA HIS A 245 -1.39 24.65 -16.35
C HIS A 245 -0.24 23.74 -15.91
N PHE A 246 -0.16 22.55 -16.52
CA PHE A 246 0.95 21.58 -16.36
C PHE A 246 2.33 22.15 -16.79
N ASP A 247 2.39 23.40 -17.21
CA ASP A 247 3.47 23.95 -18.02
C ASP A 247 4.69 24.43 -17.21
N ASN A 248 4.60 24.43 -15.86
CA ASN A 248 5.65 25.00 -14.99
C ASN A 248 6.44 23.96 -14.15
N SER A 249 6.09 22.67 -14.17
CA SER A 249 6.90 21.63 -13.51
C SER A 249 7.41 20.60 -14.53
N PRO A 250 8.71 20.30 -14.56
CA PRO A 250 9.27 19.24 -15.40
C PRO A 250 8.66 17.85 -15.15
N LEU A 251 8.00 17.66 -14.02
CA LEU A 251 7.38 16.38 -13.66
C LEU A 251 5.97 16.25 -14.20
N PHE A 252 5.23 17.35 -14.25
CA PHE A 252 3.92 17.40 -14.90
C PHE A 252 4.02 17.20 -16.41
N SER A 253 5.14 17.56 -17.04
CA SER A 253 5.40 17.27 -18.45
C SER A 253 5.75 15.79 -18.73
N LEU A 254 6.22 15.05 -17.73
CA LEU A 254 6.44 13.60 -17.82
C LEU A 254 5.14 12.80 -17.72
N LEU A 255 4.08 13.41 -17.17
CA LEU A 255 2.75 12.82 -17.05
C LEU A 255 1.95 13.07 -18.33
N GLN A 256 1.24 12.05 -18.80
CA GLN A 256 0.31 12.21 -19.93
C GLN A 256 -0.96 12.90 -19.41
N LYS A 257 -1.17 14.17 -19.81
CA LYS A 257 -2.28 15.00 -19.34
C LYS A 257 -3.64 14.32 -19.52
N GLU A 258 -3.83 13.65 -20.66
CA GLU A 258 -5.06 12.91 -20.99
C GLU A 258 -5.33 11.76 -20.04
N ARG A 259 -4.28 11.06 -19.59
CA ARG A 259 -4.40 9.94 -18.64
C ARG A 259 -4.74 10.44 -17.24
N VAL A 260 -4.08 11.51 -16.78
CA VAL A 260 -4.39 12.15 -15.49
C VAL A 260 -5.83 12.63 -15.46
N LYS A 261 -6.31 13.25 -16.54
CA LYS A 261 -7.71 13.68 -16.67
C LYS A 261 -8.68 12.50 -16.61
N LYS A 262 -8.41 11.42 -17.36
CA LYS A 262 -9.21 10.19 -17.33
C LYS A 262 -9.33 9.62 -15.90
N ILE A 263 -8.22 9.56 -15.15
CA ILE A 263 -8.23 9.10 -13.76
C ILE A 263 -9.11 10.02 -12.90
N GLY A 264 -9.00 11.33 -13.07
CA GLY A 264 -9.84 12.30 -12.35
C GLY A 264 -11.33 12.12 -12.61
N GLU A 265 -11.72 11.88 -13.85
CA GLU A 265 -13.11 11.56 -14.22
C GLU A 265 -13.59 10.25 -13.57
N MET A 266 -12.75 9.21 -13.54
CA MET A 266 -13.04 7.94 -12.85
C MET A 266 -13.22 8.13 -11.33
N ILE A 267 -12.38 8.95 -10.69
CA ILE A 267 -12.50 9.26 -9.26
C ILE A 267 -13.83 9.97 -8.98
N GLN A 268 -14.26 10.88 -9.86
CA GLN A 268 -15.53 11.59 -9.71
C GLN A 268 -16.74 10.68 -9.93
N SER A 269 -16.68 9.75 -10.89
CA SER A 269 -17.78 8.79 -11.11
C SER A 269 -17.93 7.83 -9.93
N ASP A 270 -16.83 7.34 -9.37
CA ASP A 270 -16.85 6.44 -8.20
C ASP A 270 -17.27 7.17 -6.91
N GLY A 271 -16.91 8.45 -6.79
CA GLY A 271 -17.30 9.32 -5.68
C GLY A 271 -18.80 9.60 -5.59
N SER A 272 -19.56 9.40 -6.66
CA SER A 272 -21.04 9.52 -6.64
C SER A 272 -21.72 8.44 -5.79
N GLY A 273 -21.02 7.35 -5.45
CA GLY A 273 -21.46 6.34 -4.49
C GLY A 273 -21.02 6.60 -3.03
N LEU A 274 -20.07 7.52 -2.80
CA LEU A 274 -19.66 7.95 -1.45
C LEU A 274 -20.34 9.25 -0.99
N CYS A 275 -21.09 9.92 -1.86
CA CYS A 275 -21.82 11.13 -1.54
C CYS A 275 -23.27 11.02 -2.07
N SER A 276 -24.09 10.14 -1.48
CA SER A 276 -25.54 10.37 -1.53
C SER A 276 -25.84 11.62 -0.70
N GLN A 277 -26.19 12.70 -1.40
CA GLN A 277 -26.83 13.85 -0.76
C GLN A 277 -28.12 13.37 -0.08
N THR A 278 -28.16 13.42 1.25
CA THR A 278 -29.43 13.49 1.99
C THR A 278 -29.49 14.84 2.69
N PRO A 279 -30.55 15.65 2.45
CA PRO A 279 -30.79 16.85 3.22
C PRO A 279 -31.32 16.45 4.59
N ASN A 280 -30.74 17.05 5.63
CA ASN A 280 -31.08 16.93 7.05
C ASN A 280 -30.81 15.56 7.73
N GLY A 281 -29.66 15.51 8.40
CA GLY A 281 -29.61 15.14 9.81
C GLY A 281 -29.67 13.65 10.18
N VAL A 282 -28.76 12.81 9.65
CA VAL A 282 -28.26 11.60 10.34
C VAL A 282 -26.81 11.37 9.89
N LEU A 283 -25.89 11.17 10.83
CA LEU A 283 -24.48 10.86 10.57
C LEU A 283 -24.36 9.46 9.93
N GLU A 284 -23.86 9.38 8.70
CA GLU A 284 -23.55 8.11 8.04
C GLU A 284 -22.04 7.81 8.12
N VAL A 285 -21.74 6.58 8.53
CA VAL A 285 -20.49 6.11 9.16
C VAL A 285 -19.32 5.91 8.18
N SER A 286 -19.54 5.96 6.87
CA SER A 286 -18.52 5.63 5.87
C SER A 286 -17.42 6.70 5.70
N ALA A 287 -17.67 7.95 6.10
CA ALA A 287 -16.64 9.00 6.13
C ALA A 287 -15.71 8.90 7.36
N CYS A 288 -16.04 8.04 8.34
CA CYS A 288 -15.27 7.84 9.57
C CYS A 288 -14.25 6.70 9.50
N CYS A 289 -14.23 5.89 8.42
CA CYS A 289 -13.39 4.69 8.31
C CYS A 289 -11.87 4.95 8.42
N PHE A 290 -11.43 6.21 8.41
CA PHE A 290 -10.04 6.61 8.58
C PHE A 290 -9.92 7.90 9.40
N SER A 291 -10.58 7.96 10.56
CA SER A 291 -10.34 9.04 11.54
C SER A 291 -9.01 8.79 12.25
N PHE A 292 -7.91 9.17 11.60
CA PHE A 292 -6.57 9.07 12.18
C PHE A 292 -6.37 10.12 13.26
N LYS A 293 -6.04 9.69 14.48
CA LYS A 293 -5.52 10.60 15.52
C LYS A 293 -4.10 11.00 15.13
N THR A 294 -3.91 12.26 14.76
CA THR A 294 -2.58 12.86 14.75
C THR A 294 -2.14 12.99 16.21
N HIS A 295 -1.09 12.26 16.61
CA HIS A 295 -0.43 12.51 17.89
C HIS A 295 0.29 13.86 17.80
N ASP A 296 -0.36 14.93 18.26
CA ASP A 296 0.31 16.18 18.56
C ASP A 296 1.17 15.99 19.81
N SER A 297 2.47 15.77 19.62
CA SER A 297 3.46 15.93 20.68
C SER A 297 3.76 17.41 20.89
N SER A 298 2.83 18.16 21.49
CA SER A 298 3.13 19.46 22.09
C SER A 298 3.53 19.24 23.56
N SER A 299 4.82 19.04 23.82
CA SER A 299 5.37 19.18 25.17
C SER A 299 5.34 20.65 25.57
N SER A 300 4.30 21.03 26.31
CA SER A 300 4.26 22.28 27.07
C SER A 300 5.28 22.22 28.20
N TYR A 301 6.43 22.86 28.02
CA TYR A 301 7.31 23.21 29.13
C TYR A 301 6.67 24.33 29.94
N THR A 302 6.04 24.00 31.05
CA THR A 302 5.68 24.98 32.09
C THR A 302 6.92 25.31 32.90
N HIS A 303 7.47 26.52 32.69
CA HIS A 303 8.36 27.16 33.65
C HIS A 303 7.54 27.56 34.88
N LEU A 304 7.90 27.00 36.05
CA LEU A 304 7.51 27.53 37.35
C LEU A 304 8.63 28.47 37.81
N SER A 305 8.25 29.71 38.10
CA SER A 305 9.04 30.70 38.85
C SER A 305 9.04 30.36 40.34
#